data_AF-A0A379AFA3-F1
#
_entry.id   AF-A0A379AFA3-F1
#
_cell.length_a   1.000
_cell.length_b   1.000
_cell.length_c   1.000
_cell.angle_alpha   90.00
_cell.angle_beta   90.00
_cell.angle_gamma   90.00
#
_symmetry.space_group_name_H-M   'P 1'
#
loop_
_entity.id
_entity.type
_entity.pdbx_description
1 polymer ?
#
loop_
_entity_poly.entity_id
_entity_poly.type
_entity_poly.pdbx_seq_one_letter_code
_entity_poly.pdbx_strand_id
1 'polypeptide(L)' 'MKLQQLRYIVEVVNHNLNVSSTAEGLYTSQPGISKQVRMLEDELGVQIFARSGKHLTQVTPAGEERSSV' A
#
# COMPACT_ATOMS: atom_id res chain seq x y z
N MET A 1 -8.16 -11.14 4.67
CA MET A 1 -8.07 -9.67 4.73
C MET A 1 -8.02 -9.24 6.19
N LYS A 2 -7.19 -8.23 6.52
CA LYS A 2 -7.11 -7.61 7.85
C LYS A 2 -7.24 -6.09 7.73
N LEU A 3 -7.94 -5.45 8.66
CA LEU A 3 -8.16 -4.00 8.66
C LEU A 3 -6.85 -3.20 8.60
N GLN A 4 -5.80 -3.70 9.26
CA GLN A 4 -4.47 -3.05 9.25
C GLN A 4 -3.83 -2.99 7.86
N GLN A 5 -4.11 -3.96 6.98
CA GLN A 5 -3.60 -3.92 5.59
C GLN A 5 -4.28 -2.79 4.81
N LEU A 6 -5.60 -2.63 4.96
CA LEU A 6 -6.35 -1.54 4.35
C LEU A 6 -5.87 -0.17 4.84
N ARG A 7 -5.62 -0.03 6.15
CA ARG A 7 -5.02 1.19 6.71
C ARG A 7 -3.68 1.50 6.05
N TYR A 8 -2.83 0.49 5.82
CA TYR A 8 -1.57 0.71 5.13
C TYR A 8 -1.73 1.15 3.68
N ILE A 9 -2.73 0.65 2.95
CA ILE A 9 -3.02 1.14 1.58
C ILE A 9 -3.32 2.64 1.62
N VAL A 10 -4.27 3.05 2.46
CA VAL A 10 -4.69 4.46 2.58
C VAL A 10 -3.52 5.35 2.99
N GLU A 11 -2.75 4.92 3.98
CA GLU A 11 -1.62 5.71 4.50
C GLU A 11 -0.45 5.80 3.51
N VAL A 12 -0.23 4.76 2.70
CA VAL A 12 0.73 4.83 1.60
C VAL A 12 0.32 5.88 0.56
N VAL A 13 -0.98 5.98 0.24
CA VAL A 13 -1.50 7.01 -0.66
C VAL A 13 -1.35 8.41 -0.04
N ASN A 14 -1.73 8.58 1.23
CA ASN A 14 -1.62 9.85 1.96
C ASN A 14 -0.17 10.36 2.06
N HIS A 15 0.80 9.45 2.08
CA HIS A 15 2.23 9.78 2.10
C HIS A 15 2.88 9.77 0.71
N ASN A 16 2.10 10.02 -0.36
CA ASN A 16 2.60 10.13 -1.74
C ASN A 16 3.42 8.91 -2.18
N LEU A 17 2.96 7.70 -1.81
CA LEU A 17 3.58 6.41 -2.12
C LEU A 17 4.97 6.20 -1.48
N ASN A 18 5.37 7.08 -0.54
CA ASN A 18 6.61 6.95 0.20
C ASN A 18 6.45 6.03 1.42
N VAL A 19 6.78 4.75 1.24
CA VAL A 19 6.64 3.72 2.28
C VAL A 19 7.49 4.00 3.52
N SER A 20 8.62 4.70 3.39
CA SER A 20 9.45 5.07 4.55
C SER A 20 8.74 6.12 5.41
N SER A 21 8.22 7.18 4.77
CA SER A 21 7.45 8.23 5.45
C SER A 21 6.17 7.66 6.08
N THR A 22 5.48 6.75 5.39
CA THR A 22 4.33 6.02 5.95
C THR A 22 4.70 5.23 7.21
N ALA A 23 5.85 4.54 7.18
CA ALA A 23 6.32 3.74 8.31
C ALA A 23 6.60 4.60 9.54
N GLU A 24 7.24 5.76 9.34
CA GLU A 24 7.46 6.76 10.39
C GLU A 24 6.15 7.29 10.95
N GLY A 25 5.20 7.70 10.09
CA GLY A 25 3.89 8.21 10.53
C GLY A 25 3.03 7.20 11.28
N LEU A 26 3.21 5.89 10.99
CA LEU A 26 2.49 4.80 11.65
C LEU A 26 3.27 4.13 12.78
N TYR A 27 4.44 4.67 13.16
CA TYR A 27 5.32 4.11 14.19
C TYR A 27 5.58 2.60 13.99
N THR A 28 5.86 2.22 12.75
CA THR A 28 6.08 0.82 12.34
C THR A 28 7.26 0.70 11.37
N SER A 29 7.54 -0.51 10.88
CA SER A 29 8.66 -0.75 9.97
C SER A 29 8.23 -0.76 8.50
N GLN A 30 9.06 -0.16 7.64
CA GLN A 30 8.87 -0.16 6.18
C GLN A 30 8.76 -1.58 5.58
N PRO A 31 9.58 -2.58 5.99
CA PRO A 31 9.40 -3.96 5.52
C PRO A 31 8.07 -4.57 5.95
N GLY A 32 7.60 -4.21 7.15
CA GLY A 32 6.30 -4.62 7.67
C GLY A 32 5.15 -4.12 6.80
N ILE A 33 5.16 -2.83 6.45
CA ILE A 33 4.17 -2.24 5.54
C ILE A 33 4.22 -2.93 4.18
N SER A 34 5.40 -3.02 3.57
CA SER A 34 5.56 -3.61 2.24
C SER A 34 5.04 -5.05 2.17
N LYS A 35 5.31 -5.86 3.21
CA LYS A 35 4.82 -7.23 3.31
C LYS A 35 3.30 -7.29 3.43
N GLN A 36 2.71 -6.44 4.28
CA GLN A 36 1.27 -6.43 4.52
C GLN A 36 0.47 -5.97 3.31
N VAL A 37 0.98 -4.96 2.59
CA VAL A 37 0.43 -4.51 1.30
C VAL A 37 0.47 -5.65 0.29
N ARG A 38 1.63 -6.29 0.11
CA ARG A 38 1.78 -7.37 -0.88
C ARG A 38 0.89 -8.57 -0.56
N MET A 39 0.80 -8.97 0.70
CA MET A 39 -0.11 -10.04 1.12
C MET A 39 -1.57 -9.72 0.80
N LEU A 40 -1.99 -8.45 0.88
CA LEU A 40 -3.34 -8.05 0.49
C LEU A 40 -3.52 -8.08 -1.03
N GLU A 41 -2.55 -7.56 -1.79
CA GLU A 41 -2.55 -7.62 -3.26
C GLU A 41 -2.64 -9.07 -3.76
N ASP A 42 -1.88 -9.98 -3.15
CA ASP A 42 -1.86 -11.40 -3.48
C ASP A 42 -3.19 -12.09 -3.09
N GLU A 43 -3.75 -11.76 -1.92
CA GLU A 43 -5.05 -12.30 -1.47
C GLU A 43 -6.20 -11.84 -2.39
N LEU A 44 -6.16 -10.60 -2.86
CA LEU A 44 -7.17 -10.03 -3.75
C LEU A 44 -6.97 -10.43 -5.22
N GLY A 45 -5.79 -10.96 -5.58
CA GLY A 45 -5.41 -11.18 -6.98
C GLY A 45 -5.28 -9.89 -7.80
N VAL A 46 -5.05 -8.76 -7.13
CA VAL A 46 -5.04 -7.41 -7.73
C VAL A 46 -3.84 -6.64 -7.23
N GLN A 47 -3.04 -6.09 -8.15
CA GLN A 47 -1.99 -5.12 -7.81
C GLN A 47 -2.63 -3.76 -7.57
N ILE A 48 -2.45 -3.19 -6.38
CA ILE A 48 -2.97 -1.86 -6.00
C ILE A 48 -1.94 -0.79 -6.35
N PHE A 49 -0.64 -1.10 -6.20
CA PHE A 49 0.43 -0.18 -6.55
C PHE A 49 1.35 -0.75 -7.64
N ALA A 50 1.73 0.09 -8.60
CA ALA A 50 2.82 -0.23 -9.50
C ALA A 50 4.18 -0.01 -8.81
N ARG A 51 5.19 -0.77 -9.22
CA ARG A 51 6.52 -0.77 -8.59
C ARG A 51 7.62 -0.58 -9.62
N SER A 52 8.64 0.19 -9.26
CA SER A 52 9.93 0.26 -9.96
C SER A 52 11.03 -0.10 -8.98
N GLY A 53 11.58 -1.31 -9.14
CA GLY A 53 12.47 -1.90 -8.15
C GLY A 53 11.81 -1.98 -6.77
N LYS A 54 12.39 -1.28 -5.78
CA LYS A 54 11.90 -1.22 -4.39
C LYS A 54 10.88 -0.12 -4.13
N HIS A 55 10.62 0.77 -5.10
CA HIS A 55 9.78 1.95 -4.92
C HIS A 55 8.39 1.74 -5.50
N LEU A 56 7.37 2.28 -4.83
CA LEU A 56 6.02 2.42 -5.38
C LEU A 56 6.00 3.64 -6.28
N THR A 57 5.38 3.54 -7.46
CA THR A 57 5.42 4.62 -8.47
C THR A 57 4.08 5.27 -8.73
N GLN A 58 2.99 4.49 -8.68
CA GLN A 58 1.63 4.96 -8.90
C GLN A 58 0.62 3.99 -8.28
N VAL A 59 -0.58 4.49 -7.99
CA VAL A 59 -1.76 3.63 -7.78
C VAL A 59 -2.15 3.06 -9.15
N THR A 60 -2.49 1.77 -9.20
CA THR A 60 -2.97 1.16 -10.44
C THR A 60 -4.43 1.54 -10.67
N PRO A 61 -4.95 1.43 -11.90
CA PRO A 61 -6.38 1.64 -12.17
C PRO A 61 -7.29 0.80 -11.24
N ALA A 62 -6.89 -0.44 -10.94
CA ALA A 62 -7.65 -1.32 -10.06
C ALA A 62 -7.61 -0.86 -8.58
N GLY A 63 -6.56 -0.16 -8.17
CA GLY A 63 -6.46 0.50 -6.86
C GLY A 63 -7.33 1.77 -6.78
N GLU A 64 -7.45 2.52 -7.87
CA GLU A 64 -8.27 3.74 -7.94
C GLU A 64 -9.78 3.42 -7.93
N GLU A 65 -10.21 2.39 -8.66
CA GLU A 65 -11.63 2.01 -8.81
C GLU A 65 -12.32 1.71 -7.47
N ARG A 66 -11.59 1.14 -6.49
CA ARG A 66 -12.13 0.84 -5.16
C ARG A 66 -12.15 2.00 -4.18
N SER A 67 -11.64 3.17 -4.57
CA SER A 67 -11.62 4.38 -3.74
C SER A 67 -12.95 5.14 -3.75
N SER A 68 -13.89 4.74 -4.62
CA SER A 68 -15.14 5.48 -4.88
C SER A 68 -16.32 5.07 -3.97
N VAL A 69 -16.04 4.52 -2.77
CA VAL A 69 -17.08 4.12 -1.80
C VAL A 69 -17.00 4.99 -0.56
#